data_AF-A0A3B0BJW1-F1
#
_entry.id   AF-A0A3B0BJW1-F1
#
_cell.length_a   1.000
_cell.length_b   1.000
_cell.length_c   1.000
_cell.angle_alpha   90.00
_cell.angle_beta   90.00
_cell.angle_gamma   90.00
#
_symmetry.space_group_name_H-M   'P 1'
#
loop_
_entity.id
_entity.type
_entity.pdbx_description
1 polymer ?
#
loop_
_entity_poly.entity_id
_entity_poly.type
_entity_poly.pdbx_seq_one_letter_code
_entity_poly.pdbx_strand_id
1 'polypeptide(L)'
;MVTHCPVDPEYANFLLHADGWPAILQDIDLFGTADFGTAAYTEAEELVRVIEDELVIERGKNFSRLIPIGASQTDIDVLVMPCGKGSNQPAQVIWLAGGEIERYPSFSDFFRGMIYENITEADSLA
;
A
#
# COMPACT_ATOMS: atom_id res chain seq x y z
N MET A 1 20.50 -13.86 1.93
CA MET A 1 19.71 -14.12 0.69
C MET A 1 18.66 -13.04 0.63
N VAL A 2 18.72 -12.16 -0.38
CA VAL A 2 17.61 -11.22 -0.63
C VAL A 2 16.48 -12.05 -1.22
N THR A 3 15.43 -12.28 -0.45
CA THR A 3 14.23 -12.96 -0.94
C THR A 3 13.51 -12.02 -1.88
N HIS A 4 13.59 -12.29 -3.19
CA HIS A 4 12.84 -11.56 -4.20
C HIS A 4 11.33 -11.76 -3.96
N CYS A 5 10.62 -10.65 -3.76
CA CYS A 5 9.17 -10.65 -3.61
C CYS A 5 8.55 -10.48 -5.01
N PRO A 6 7.69 -11.39 -5.48
CA PRO A 6 6.92 -11.13 -6.69
C PRO A 6 5.95 -9.97 -6.43
N VAL A 7 5.87 -9.03 -7.37
CA VAL A 7 4.88 -7.95 -7.36
C VAL A 7 3.50 -8.56 -7.62
N ASP A 8 2.49 -8.13 -6.87
CA ASP A 8 1.10 -8.54 -7.10
C ASP A 8 0.66 -8.18 -8.54
N PRO A 9 -0.07 -9.07 -9.25
CA PRO A 9 -0.45 -8.83 -10.64
C PRO A 9 -1.27 -7.57 -10.88
N GLU A 10 -2.14 -7.18 -9.94
CA GLU A 10 -2.98 -5.99 -10.10
C GLU A 10 -2.18 -4.72 -9.87
N TYR A 11 -1.33 -4.69 -8.84
CA TYR A 11 -0.41 -3.58 -8.62
C TYR A 11 0.61 -3.46 -9.75
N ALA A 12 1.14 -4.58 -10.25
CA ALA A 12 2.00 -4.61 -11.43
C ALA A 12 1.27 -4.03 -12.67
N ASN A 13 0.00 -4.37 -12.87
CA ASN A 13 -0.78 -3.80 -13.96
C ASN A 13 -0.99 -2.28 -13.78
N PHE A 14 -1.23 -1.79 -12.57
CA PHE A 14 -1.25 -0.36 -12.28
C PHE A 14 0.08 0.32 -12.60
N LEU A 15 1.21 -0.25 -12.16
CA LEU A 15 2.54 0.29 -12.45
C LEU A 15 2.83 0.36 -13.96
N LEU A 16 2.34 -0.61 -14.74
CA LEU A 16 2.50 -0.59 -16.20
C LEU A 16 1.71 0.53 -16.90
N HIS A 17 0.62 1.04 -16.29
CA HIS A 17 -0.28 2.00 -16.92
C HIS A 17 -0.19 3.42 -16.36
N ALA A 18 0.00 3.56 -15.05
CA ALA A 18 0.06 4.84 -14.35
C ALA A 18 1.45 5.12 -13.76
N ASP A 19 2.13 4.07 -13.26
CA ASP A 19 3.46 4.14 -12.66
C ASP A 19 3.58 5.14 -11.51
N GLY A 20 2.66 5.02 -10.55
CA GLY A 20 2.50 5.94 -9.42
C GLY A 20 1.25 6.81 -9.55
N TRP A 21 0.81 7.37 -8.43
CA TRP A 21 -0.37 8.25 -8.40
C TRP A 21 -0.28 9.21 -7.21
N PRO A 22 -0.02 10.51 -7.45
CA PRO A 22 0.03 11.47 -6.35
C PRO A 22 -1.37 11.71 -5.77
N ALA A 23 -1.45 11.89 -4.46
CA ALA A 23 -2.69 12.25 -3.74
C ALA A 23 -3.88 11.36 -4.14
N ILE A 24 -3.73 10.03 -4.02
CA ILE A 24 -4.84 9.09 -4.29
C ILE A 24 -5.99 9.32 -3.31
N LEU A 25 -5.67 9.73 -2.09
CA LEU A 25 -6.60 10.24 -1.10
C LEU A 25 -5.83 11.27 -0.26
N GLN A 26 -6.33 12.51 -0.20
CA GLN A 26 -5.69 13.61 0.52
C GLN A 26 -4.21 13.79 0.14
N ASP A 27 -3.26 13.53 1.05
CA ASP A 27 -1.82 13.67 0.81
C ASP A 27 -1.07 12.33 0.68
N ILE A 28 -1.83 11.22 0.54
CA ILE A 28 -1.28 9.88 0.35
C ILE A 28 -0.95 9.65 -1.12
N ASP A 29 0.31 9.37 -1.41
CA ASP A 29 0.79 9.03 -2.75
C ASP A 29 0.86 7.50 -2.92
N LEU A 30 0.53 7.00 -4.12
CA LEU A 30 0.92 5.65 -4.54
C LEU A 30 2.28 5.69 -5.22
N PHE A 31 3.17 4.81 -4.76
CA PHE A 31 4.51 4.68 -5.32
C PHE A 31 4.48 4.08 -6.73
N GLY A 32 5.28 4.66 -7.60
CA GLY A 32 5.68 4.13 -8.90
C GLY A 32 6.99 3.37 -8.84
N THR A 33 7.42 2.85 -9.99
CA THR A 33 8.69 2.10 -10.12
C THR A 33 9.92 2.95 -9.83
N ALA A 34 9.85 4.27 -10.04
CA ALA A 34 10.92 5.20 -9.75
C ALA A 34 11.11 5.49 -8.24
N ASP A 35 10.09 5.21 -7.42
CA ASP A 35 10.13 5.50 -5.99
C ASP A 35 10.90 4.45 -5.20
N PHE A 36 11.06 3.23 -5.73
CA PHE A 36 11.78 2.17 -5.04
C PHE A 36 13.25 2.55 -4.78
N GLY A 37 13.62 2.60 -3.51
CA GLY A 37 14.97 2.99 -3.06
C GLY A 37 15.18 4.50 -2.93
N THR A 38 14.15 5.31 -3.11
CA THR A 38 14.17 6.73 -2.73
C THR A 38 14.14 6.90 -1.22
N ALA A 39 14.36 8.13 -0.74
CA ALA A 39 14.23 8.48 0.66
C ALA A 39 12.79 8.24 1.17
N ALA A 40 11.78 8.68 0.42
CA ALA A 40 10.36 8.50 0.80
C ALA A 40 9.99 7.02 0.93
N TYR A 41 10.42 6.17 -0.01
CA TYR A 41 10.20 4.73 0.10
C TYR A 41 10.94 4.11 1.30
N THR A 42 12.17 4.57 1.57
CA THR A 42 12.95 4.11 2.72
C THR A 42 12.26 4.47 4.03
N GLU A 43 11.75 5.70 4.15
CA GLU A 43 10.99 6.17 5.30
C GLU A 43 9.71 5.34 5.50
N ALA A 44 8.99 5.02 4.43
CA ALA A 44 7.82 4.13 4.49
C ALA A 44 8.21 2.71 4.96
N GLU A 45 9.34 2.15 4.50
CA GLU A 45 9.85 0.86 5.00
C GLU A 45 10.19 0.92 6.50
N GLU A 46 10.76 2.02 6.98
CA GLU A 46 11.06 2.21 8.40
C GLU A 46 9.80 2.33 9.25
N LEU A 47 8.79 3.07 8.78
CA LEU A 47 7.51 3.20 9.45
C LEU A 47 6.79 1.86 9.57
N VAL A 48 6.76 1.06 8.49
CA VAL A 48 6.21 -0.29 8.52
C VAL A 48 6.92 -1.16 9.56
N ARG A 49 8.26 -1.07 9.65
CA ARG A 49 9.04 -1.81 10.66
C ARG A 49 8.64 -1.42 12.08
N VAL A 50 8.49 -0.12 12.36
CA VAL A 50 8.05 0.37 13.68
C VAL A 50 6.67 -0.18 14.03
N ILE A 51 5.73 -0.14 13.09
CA ILE A 51 4.37 -0.66 13.31
C ILE A 51 4.40 -2.17 13.56
N GLU A 52 5.20 -2.94 12.81
CA GLU A 52 5.35 -4.39 13.01
C GLU A 52 6.02 -4.76 14.35
N ASP A 53 6.85 -3.88 14.92
CA ASP A 53 7.47 -4.08 16.24
C ASP A 53 6.50 -3.79 17.38
N GLU A 54 5.57 -2.85 17.19
CA GLU A 54 4.61 -2.43 18.22
C GLU A 54 3.29 -3.20 18.17
N LEU A 55 2.88 -3.70 17.00
CA LEU A 55 1.55 -4.25 16.77
C LEU A 55 1.58 -5.58 16.01
N VAL A 56 0.60 -6.42 16.35
CA VAL A 56 0.37 -7.68 15.66
C VAL A 56 -0.56 -7.44 14.48
N ILE A 57 0.01 -7.33 13.28
CA ILE A 57 -0.74 -7.34 12.03
C ILE A 57 -1.05 -8.80 11.66
N GLU A 58 -2.30 -9.09 11.27
CA GLU A 58 -2.66 -10.44 10.81
C GLU A 58 -1.87 -10.82 9.55
N ARG A 59 -1.13 -11.93 9.65
CA ARG A 59 -0.25 -12.43 8.59
C ARG A 59 -0.88 -13.66 7.94
N GLY A 60 -1.09 -13.59 6.63
CA GLY A 60 -1.56 -14.73 5.84
C GLY A 60 -0.54 -15.88 5.80
N LYS A 61 -0.97 -17.04 5.30
CA LYS A 61 -0.07 -18.17 5.05
C LYS A 61 1.03 -17.75 4.06
N ASN A 62 2.26 -18.17 4.32
CA ASN A 62 3.45 -17.83 3.52
C ASN A 62 3.82 -16.34 3.48
N PHE A 63 3.33 -15.53 4.44
CA PHE A 63 3.78 -14.17 4.64
C PHE A 63 5.29 -14.11 4.86
N SER A 64 5.95 -13.17 4.20
CA SER A 64 7.38 -12.90 4.38
C SER A 64 7.66 -11.51 4.92
N ARG A 65 7.04 -10.48 4.34
CA ARG A 65 7.14 -9.08 4.76
C ARG A 65 5.98 -8.26 4.18
N LEU A 66 5.77 -7.06 4.71
CA LEU A 66 4.95 -6.03 4.08
C LEU A 66 5.81 -5.23 3.08
N ILE A 67 5.19 -4.85 1.96
CA ILE A 67 5.80 -4.00 0.93
C ILE A 67 5.01 -2.69 0.90
N PRO A 68 5.65 -1.54 1.18
CA PRO A 68 5.02 -0.25 0.93
C PRO A 68 4.66 -0.08 -0.54
N ILE A 69 3.43 0.32 -0.81
CA ILE A 69 2.93 0.66 -2.15
C ILE A 69 2.47 2.13 -2.24
N GLY A 70 2.47 2.83 -1.11
CA GLY A 70 2.15 4.24 -1.00
C GLY A 70 2.32 4.73 0.44
N ALA A 71 2.44 6.04 0.61
CA ALA A 71 2.56 6.69 1.91
C ALA A 71 2.07 8.13 1.85
N SER A 72 1.64 8.66 3.00
CA SER A 72 1.44 10.09 3.18
C SER A 72 2.76 10.85 3.03
N GLN A 73 2.68 12.05 2.48
CA GLN A 73 3.82 12.98 2.40
C GLN A 73 4.13 13.63 3.75
N THR A 74 3.15 13.72 4.65
CA THR A 74 3.29 14.50 5.89
C THR A 74 2.88 13.78 7.18
N ASP A 75 2.15 12.67 7.09
CA ASP A 75 1.65 11.90 8.23
C ASP A 75 2.16 10.44 8.23
N ILE A 76 1.64 9.62 9.13
CA ILE A 76 2.05 8.23 9.37
C ILE A 76 1.24 7.20 8.56
N ASP A 77 0.44 7.65 7.60
CA ASP A 77 -0.31 6.75 6.73
C ASP A 77 0.64 6.03 5.78
N VAL A 78 0.57 4.70 5.78
CA VAL A 78 1.30 3.85 4.84
C VAL A 78 0.39 2.76 4.31
N LEU A 79 0.39 2.61 2.99
CA LEU A 79 -0.34 1.58 2.26
C LEU A 79 0.63 0.45 1.96
N VAL A 80 0.28 -0.77 2.37
CA VAL A 80 1.15 -1.93 2.21
C VAL A 80 0.44 -3.09 1.56
N MET A 81 1.21 -3.93 0.85
CA MET A 81 0.77 -5.24 0.39
C MET A 81 1.64 -6.34 1.02
N PRO A 82 1.05 -7.45 1.49
CA PRO A 82 1.81 -8.57 2.00
C PRO A 82 2.52 -9.31 0.88
N CYS A 83 3.82 -9.54 1.06
CA CYS A 83 4.59 -10.41 0.21
C CYS A 83 4.38 -11.88 0.59
N GLY A 84 3.63 -12.61 -0.23
CA GLY A 84 3.38 -14.06 -0.07
C GLY A 84 4.05 -14.91 -1.15
N LYS A 85 4.57 -16.08 -0.78
CA LYS A 85 5.03 -17.08 -1.78
C LYS A 85 3.87 -17.95 -2.27
N GLY A 86 3.74 -18.09 -3.59
CA GLY A 86 2.91 -19.12 -4.24
C GLY A 86 1.39 -18.94 -4.09
N SER A 87 0.94 -17.72 -3.81
CA SER A 87 -0.49 -17.38 -3.86
C SER A 87 -0.89 -17.05 -5.30
N ASN A 88 -1.90 -17.74 -5.84
CA ASN A 88 -2.62 -17.30 -7.04
C ASN A 88 -3.75 -16.30 -6.71
N GLN A 89 -3.96 -15.98 -5.43
CA GLN A 89 -4.95 -15.01 -5.01
C GLN A 89 -4.32 -13.61 -4.95
N PRO A 90 -5.06 -12.56 -5.37
CA PRO A 90 -4.64 -11.18 -5.18
C PRO A 90 -4.26 -10.93 -3.72
N ALA A 91 -3.18 -10.20 -3.53
CA ALA A 91 -2.79 -9.75 -2.20
C ALA A 91 -3.71 -8.60 -1.75
N GLN A 92 -4.03 -8.61 -0.46
CA GLN A 92 -4.80 -7.53 0.16
C GLN A 92 -3.97 -6.24 0.21
N VAL A 93 -4.63 -5.09 0.11
CA VAL A 93 -4.03 -3.81 0.49
C VAL A 93 -4.41 -3.53 1.94
N ILE A 94 -3.44 -3.16 2.76
CA ILE A 94 -3.64 -2.82 4.17
C ILE A 94 -3.24 -1.36 4.34
N TRP A 95 -4.14 -0.56 4.89
CA TRP A 95 -3.86 0.81 5.30
C TRP A 95 -3.46 0.81 6.77
N LEU A 96 -2.24 1.28 7.05
CA LEU A 96 -1.71 1.43 8.38
C LEU A 96 -1.55 2.92 8.74
N ALA A 97 -1.97 3.31 9.94
CA ALA A 97 -1.69 4.62 10.54
C ALA A 97 -1.65 4.47 12.07
N GLY A 98 -0.45 4.21 12.61
CA GLY A 98 -0.28 3.83 14.02
C GLY A 98 -0.95 2.50 14.42
N GLY A 99 -1.44 1.75 13.43
CA GLY A 99 -2.19 0.50 13.54
C GLY A 99 -2.96 0.20 12.25
N GLU A 100 -3.59 -0.96 12.15
CA GLU A 100 -4.42 -1.29 10.98
C GLU A 100 -5.71 -0.45 10.99
N ILE A 101 -5.88 0.37 9.96
CA ILE A 101 -7.08 1.20 9.75
C ILE A 101 -8.10 0.41 8.95
N GLU A 102 -7.67 -0.13 7.82
CA GLU A 102 -8.55 -0.86 6.91
C GLU A 102 -7.78 -1.85 6.03
N ARG A 103 -8.51 -2.83 5.50
CA ARG A 103 -7.99 -3.89 4.64
C ARG A 103 -8.92 -4.14 3.46
N TYR A 104 -8.36 -4.03 2.27
CA TYR A 104 -9.05 -4.23 1.00
C TYR A 104 -8.70 -5.60 0.42
N PRO A 105 -9.66 -6.33 -0.20
CA PRO A 105 -9.40 -7.67 -0.72
C PRO A 105 -8.36 -7.74 -1.85
N SER A 106 -8.20 -6.65 -2.60
CA SER A 106 -7.29 -6.53 -3.75
C SER A 106 -6.83 -5.09 -3.95
N PHE A 107 -5.81 -4.89 -4.81
CA PHE A 107 -5.40 -3.55 -5.22
C PHE A 107 -6.52 -2.82 -5.98
N SER A 108 -7.28 -3.53 -6.82
CA SER A 108 -8.38 -2.93 -7.57
C SER A 108 -9.52 -2.46 -6.67
N ASP A 109 -9.85 -3.23 -5.63
CA ASP A 109 -10.87 -2.84 -4.64
C ASP A 109 -10.42 -1.60 -3.85
N PHE A 110 -9.17 -1.58 -3.41
CA PHE A 110 -8.56 -0.41 -2.77
C PHE A 110 -8.63 0.83 -3.67
N PHE A 111 -8.12 0.73 -4.90
CA PHE A 111 -8.04 1.87 -5.80
C PHE A 111 -9.43 2.45 -6.10
N ARG A 112 -10.41 1.57 -6.38
CA ARG A 112 -11.80 2.00 -6.60
C ARG A 112 -12.43 2.61 -5.34
N GLY A 113 -12.11 2.08 -4.16
CA GLY A 113 -12.52 2.64 -2.88
C GLY A 113 -12.05 4.08 -2.72
N MET A 114 -10.76 4.35 -2.95
CA MET A 114 -10.20 5.72 -2.84
C MET A 114 -10.84 6.69 -3.83
N ILE A 115 -11.08 6.26 -5.07
CA ILE A 115 -11.80 7.09 -6.05
C ILE A 115 -13.23 7.39 -5.60
N TYR A 116 -13.93 6.41 -5.03
CA TYR A 116 -15.27 6.61 -4.49
C TYR A 116 -15.30 7.58 -3.31
N GLU A 117 -14.33 7.48 -2.39
CA GLU A 117 -14.19 8.41 -1.27
C GLU A 117 -13.94 9.84 -1.76
N ASN A 118 -13.02 10.05 -2.71
CA ASN A 118 -12.78 11.37 -3.30
C ASN A 118 -14.04 11.98 -3.94
N ILE A 119 -14.84 11.19 -4.66
CA ILE A 119 -16.10 11.65 -5.26
C ILE A 119 -17.10 12.05 -4.15
N THR A 120 -17.22 11.22 -3.12
CA THR A 120 -18.12 11.46 -1.99
C THR A 120 -17.73 12.73 -1.23
N GLU A 121 -16.43 12.93 -0.98
CA GLU A 121 -15.92 14.15 -0.37
C GLU A 121 -16.21 15.38 -1.24
N ALA A 122 -15.94 15.31 -2.55
CA ALA A 122 -16.23 16.40 -3.48
C ALA A 122 -17.73 16.77 -3.51
N ASP A 123 -18.62 15.77 -3.53
CA ASP A 123 -20.07 15.98 -3.48
C ASP A 123 -20.53 16.61 -2.15
N SER A 124 -19.84 16.33 -1.04
CA SER A 124 -20.16 16.92 0.27
C SER A 124 -19.80 18.41 0.38
N LEU A 125 -18.92 18.89 -0.50
CA LEU A 125 -18.44 20.27 -0.56
C LEU A 125 -19.17 21.13 -1.60
N ALA A 126 -20.02 20.52 -2.44
CA ALA A 126 -20.79 21.18 -3.51
C ALA A 126 -22.11 21.79 -3.00
#